data_AF-A0A0R3QET2-F1
#
_entry.id   AF-A0A0R3QET2-F1
#
_cell.length_a   1.000
_cell.length_b   1.000
_cell.length_c   1.000
_cell.angle_alpha   90.00
_cell.angle_beta   90.00
_cell.angle_gamma   90.00
#
_symmetry.space_group_name_H-M   'P 1'
#
loop_
_entity.id
_entity.type
_entity.pdbx_description
1 polymer ?
#
loop_
_entity_poly.entity_id
_entity_poly.type
_entity_poly.pdbx_seq_one_letter_code
_entity_poly.pdbx_strand_id
1 'polypeptide(L)'
;LTLCTAILPYIEPLFANKQEDCVEVALSALRAIITGCGDVIRTGSHRRFQIGVDIPAEERHNKCIKCMQQLTNIRVKAALLADRMNKSQSHEFTALMQIFDDTLSPS
;
A
#
# COMPACT_ATOMS: atom_id res chain seq x y z
N LEU A 1 0.95 9.80 -5.27
CA LEU A 1 -0.03 8.98 -6.02
C LEU A 1 0.56 8.32 -7.27
N THR A 2 0.98 9.05 -8.31
CA THR A 2 1.56 8.43 -9.53
C THR A 2 2.71 7.47 -9.24
N LEU A 3 3.63 7.88 -8.36
CA LEU A 3 4.73 7.02 -7.92
C LEU A 3 4.23 5.79 -7.16
N CYS A 4 3.28 5.96 -6.23
CA CYS A 4 2.68 4.86 -5.47
C CYS A 4 2.04 3.82 -6.41
N THR A 5 1.27 4.26 -7.40
CA THR A 5 0.66 3.37 -8.39
C THR A 5 1.69 2.62 -9.24
N ALA A 6 2.85 3.24 -9.49
CA ALA A 6 3.92 2.60 -10.26
C ALA A 6 4.71 1.59 -9.42
N ILE A 7 4.98 1.88 -8.14
CA ILE A 7 5.86 1.07 -7.30
C ILE A 7 5.13 -0.08 -6.61
N LEU A 8 3.87 0.12 -6.15
CA LEU A 8 3.14 -0.88 -5.37
C LEU A 8 3.11 -2.29 -5.97
N PRO A 9 2.90 -2.49 -7.29
CA PRO A 9 2.92 -3.82 -7.90
C PRO A 9 4.25 -4.57 -7.74
N TYR A 10 5.35 -3.83 -7.55
CA TYR A 10 6.69 -4.38 -7.38
C TYR A 10 7.07 -4.59 -5.92
N ILE A 11 6.33 -4.04 -4.95
CA ILE A 11 6.60 -4.21 -3.52
C ILE A 11 6.28 -5.63 -3.06
N GLU A 12 5.13 -6.18 -3.45
CA GLU A 12 4.70 -7.52 -3.01
C GLU A 12 5.74 -8.62 -3.36
N PRO A 13 6.27 -8.69 -4.60
CA PRO A 13 7.30 -9.68 -4.94
C PRO A 13 8.61 -9.53 -4.16
N LEU A 14 8.95 -8.32 -3.71
CA LEU A 14 10.18 -8.07 -2.95
C LEU A 14 10.13 -8.67 -1.54
N PHE A 15 8.94 -8.71 -0.91
CA PHE A 15 8.76 -9.41 0.37
C PHE A 15 8.94 -10.93 0.25
N ALA A 16 8.78 -11.49 -0.95
CA ALA A 16 9.02 -12.90 -1.23
C ALA A 16 10.47 -13.21 -1.63
N ASN A 17 11.36 -12.20 -1.70
CA ASN A 17 12.74 -12.37 -2.08
C ASN A 17 13.57 -12.96 -0.92
N LYS A 18 14.58 -13.78 -1.25
CA LYS A 18 15.50 -14.38 -0.28
C LYS A 18 16.58 -13.42 0.22
N GLN A 19 16.78 -12.29 -0.46
CA GLN A 19 17.75 -11.27 -0.07
C GLN A 19 17.15 -10.33 0.97
N GLU A 20 17.76 -10.25 2.15
CA GLU A 20 17.27 -9.41 3.25
C GLU A 20 17.16 -7.93 2.86
N ASP A 21 18.15 -7.39 2.12
CA ASP A 21 18.16 -5.99 1.67
C ASP A 21 16.95 -5.65 0.78
N CYS A 22 16.47 -6.61 -0.02
CA CYS A 22 15.28 -6.42 -0.85
C CYS A 22 14.02 -6.28 0.01
N VAL A 23 13.93 -7.05 1.09
CA VAL A 23 12.81 -6.98 2.04
C VAL A 23 12.85 -5.65 2.80
N GLU A 24 14.03 -5.20 3.24
CA GLU A 24 14.20 -3.89 3.90
C GLU A 24 13.77 -2.71 3.01
N VAL A 25 14.14 -2.74 1.73
CA VAL A 25 13.70 -1.73 0.75
C VAL A 25 12.19 -1.76 0.58
N ALA A 26 11.58 -2.95 0.53
CA ALA A 26 10.14 -3.12 0.41
C ALA A 26 9.40 -2.61 1.65
N LEU A 27 9.91 -2.87 2.86
CA LEU A 27 9.36 -2.36 4.12
C LEU A 27 9.44 -0.83 4.17
N SER A 28 10.58 -0.27 3.82
CA SER A 28 10.79 1.18 3.77
C SER A 28 9.84 1.85 2.78
N ALA A 29 9.67 1.28 1.58
CA ALA A 29 8.74 1.79 0.58
C ALA A 29 7.28 1.68 1.05
N LEU A 30 6.90 0.54 1.62
CA LEU A 30 5.54 0.31 2.14
C LEU A 30 5.21 1.28 3.27
N ARG A 31 6.14 1.48 4.21
CA ARG A 31 6.04 2.47 5.29
C ARG A 31 5.79 3.86 4.73
N ALA A 32 6.64 4.32 3.81
CA ALA A 32 6.52 5.65 3.21
C ALA A 32 5.17 5.85 2.51
N ILE A 33 4.63 4.80 1.87
CA ILE A 33 3.32 4.86 1.21
C ILE A 33 2.19 4.93 2.24
N ILE A 34 2.19 4.05 3.25
CA ILE A 34 1.12 4.01 4.26
C ILE A 34 1.11 5.31 5.06
N THR A 35 2.26 5.76 5.58
CA THR A 35 2.31 6.94 6.46
C THR A 35 2.26 8.26 5.69
N GLY A 36 2.82 8.30 4.47
CA GLY A 36 2.89 9.54 3.68
C GLY A 36 1.71 9.75 2.74
N CYS A 37 1.12 8.67 2.23
CA CYS A 37 0.05 8.73 1.22
C CYS A 37 -1.26 8.06 1.69
N GLY A 38 -1.30 7.40 2.85
CA GLY A 38 -2.47 6.64 3.33
C GLY A 38 -3.75 7.46 3.32
N ASP A 39 -3.77 8.61 4.00
CA ASP A 39 -4.95 9.48 4.06
C ASP A 39 -5.41 9.97 2.68
N VAL A 40 -4.48 10.32 1.80
CA VAL A 40 -4.79 10.77 0.44
C VAL A 40 -5.39 9.63 -0.39
N ILE A 41 -4.87 8.42 -0.23
CA ILE A 41 -5.37 7.22 -0.90
C ILE A 41 -6.78 6.90 -0.39
N ARG A 42 -7.00 6.85 0.93
CA ARG A 42 -8.32 6.60 1.54
C ARG A 42 -9.35 7.65 1.15
N THR A 43 -9.06 8.93 1.35
CA THR A 43 -10.04 10.00 1.05
C THR A 43 -10.32 10.09 -0.44
N GLY A 44 -9.28 9.94 -1.28
CA GLY A 44 -9.42 9.96 -2.74
C GLY A 44 -10.20 8.77 -3.30
N SER A 45 -10.10 7.59 -2.69
CA SER A 45 -10.86 6.41 -3.12
C SER A 45 -12.35 6.47 -2.80
N HIS A 46 -12.75 7.25 -1.79
CA HIS A 46 -14.17 7.44 -1.43
C HIS A 46 -14.78 8.72 -2.02
N ARG A 47 -13.94 9.57 -2.64
CA ARG A 47 -14.37 10.87 -3.16
C ARG A 47 -15.34 10.69 -4.32
N ARG A 48 -16.49 11.36 -4.24
CA ARG A 48 -17.42 11.51 -5.37
C ARG A 48 -16.92 12.57 -6.35
N PHE A 49 -17.10 12.33 -7.64
CA PHE A 49 -16.79 13.26 -8.72
C PHE A 49 -17.81 13.10 -9.85
N GLN A 50 -17.91 14.10 -10.73
CA GLN A 50 -18.75 14.02 -11.93
C GLN A 50 -17.97 13.34 -13.05
N ILE A 51 -18.38 12.13 -13.41
CA ILE A 51 -17.76 11.30 -14.45
C ILE A 51 -17.84 12.03 -15.80
N GLY A 52 -16.72 12.05 -16.54
CA GLY A 52 -16.65 12.64 -17.88
C GLY A 52 -16.68 14.18 -17.93
N VAL A 53 -16.77 14.86 -16.79
CA VAL A 53 -16.73 16.33 -16.70
C VAL A 53 -15.44 16.82 -16.05
N ASP A 54 -14.99 16.17 -14.98
CA ASP A 54 -13.72 16.45 -14.30
C ASP A 54 -12.73 15.29 -14.49
N ILE A 55 -12.13 15.23 -15.68
CA ILE A 55 -11.14 14.21 -16.05
C ILE A 55 -9.99 14.15 -15.02
N PRO A 56 -9.42 15.28 -14.56
CA PRO A 56 -8.39 15.24 -13.52
C PRO A 56 -8.85 14.62 -12.19
N ALA A 57 -10.08 14.86 -11.74
CA ALA A 57 -10.62 14.22 -10.55
C ALA A 57 -10.84 12.72 -10.73
N GLU A 58 -11.37 12.32 -11.88
CA GLU A 58 -11.54 10.92 -12.25
C GLU A 58 -10.21 10.17 -12.26
N GLU A 59 -9.17 10.73 -12.89
CA GLU A 59 -7.84 10.14 -12.88
C GLU A 59 -7.26 9.97 -11.48
N ARG A 60 -7.42 11.00 -10.62
CA ARG A 60 -6.94 10.93 -9.23
C ARG A 60 -7.66 9.84 -8.45
N HIS A 61 -8.99 9.77 -8.58
CA HIS A 61 -9.79 8.73 -7.95
C HIS A 61 -9.33 7.33 -8.40
N ASN A 62 -9.18 7.14 -9.71
CA ASN A 62 -8.72 5.88 -10.29
C ASN A 62 -7.32 5.48 -9.77
N LYS A 63 -6.42 6.45 -9.59
CA LYS A 63 -5.09 6.22 -9.00
C LYS A 63 -5.20 5.78 -7.52
N CYS A 64 -6.06 6.44 -6.73
CA CYS A 64 -6.30 6.06 -5.34
C CYS A 64 -6.91 4.67 -5.22
N ILE A 65 -7.90 4.32 -6.05
CA ILE A 65 -8.51 2.98 -6.09
C ILE A 65 -7.45 1.92 -6.41
N LYS A 66 -6.61 2.15 -7.42
CA LYS A 66 -5.51 1.23 -7.75
C LYS A 66 -4.55 1.05 -6.58
N CYS A 67 -4.15 2.13 -5.91
CA CYS A 67 -3.30 2.04 -4.72
C CYS A 67 -3.97 1.23 -3.60
N MET A 68 -5.25 1.52 -3.29
CA MET A 68 -6.02 0.77 -2.29
C MET A 68 -6.05 -0.71 -2.60
N GLN A 69 -6.37 -1.09 -3.84
CA GLN A 69 -6.42 -2.49 -4.25
C GLN A 69 -5.08 -3.21 -4.02
N GLN A 70 -3.96 -2.58 -4.41
CA GLN A 70 -2.63 -3.18 -4.22
C GLN A 70 -2.27 -3.30 -2.73
N LEU A 71 -2.54 -2.27 -1.92
CA LEU A 71 -2.28 -2.31 -0.48
C LEU A 71 -3.15 -3.36 0.23
N THR A 72 -4.43 -3.46 -0.14
CA THR A 72 -5.33 -4.50 0.37
C THR A 72 -4.84 -5.91 -0.03
N ASN A 73 -4.32 -6.09 -1.24
CA ASN A 73 -3.74 -7.38 -1.64
C ASN A 73 -2.54 -7.77 -0.76
N ILE A 74 -1.64 -6.83 -0.46
CA ILE A 74 -0.52 -7.05 0.48
C ILE A 74 -1.07 -7.41 1.87
N ARG A 75 -2.08 -6.66 2.35
CA ARG A 75 -2.70 -6.88 3.66
C ARG A 75 -3.38 -8.25 3.80
N VAL A 76 -4.07 -8.71 2.76
CA VAL A 76 -4.72 -10.04 2.73
C VAL A 76 -3.67 -11.15 2.77
N LYS A 77 -2.52 -10.95 2.13
CA LYS A 77 -1.40 -11.90 2.11
C LYS A 77 -0.45 -11.73 3.29
N ALA A 78 -0.74 -10.84 4.24
CA ALA A 78 0.20 -10.40 5.26
C ALA A 78 0.84 -11.56 6.05
N ALA A 79 0.04 -12.52 6.50
CA ALA A 79 0.56 -13.68 7.24
C ALA A 79 1.55 -14.51 6.41
N LEU A 80 1.27 -14.73 5.12
CA LEU A 80 2.13 -15.49 4.21
C LEU A 80 3.43 -14.75 3.89
N LEU A 81 3.39 -13.42 3.80
CA LEU A 81 4.57 -12.60 3.56
C LEU A 81 5.45 -12.51 4.81
N ALA A 82 4.84 -12.33 5.99
CA ALA A 82 5.53 -12.25 7.27
C ALA A 82 6.29 -13.54 7.64
N ASP A 83 5.80 -14.70 7.19
CA ASP A 83 6.45 -16.01 7.40
C ASP A 83 7.77 -16.16 6.61
N ARG A 84 7.94 -15.37 5.54
CA ARG A 84 9.15 -15.37 4.70
C ARG A 84 10.22 -14.38 5.17
N MET A 85 9.90 -13.59 6.19
CA MET A 85 10.76 -12.55 6.72
C MET A 85 11.52 -13.05 7.94
N ASN A 86 12.66 -12.43 8.24
CA ASN A 86 13.29 -12.64 9.54
C ASN A 86 12.44 -12.01 10.66
N LYS A 87 12.77 -12.30 11.93
CA LYS A 87 11.97 -11.88 13.08
C LYS A 87 11.81 -10.36 13.19
N SER A 88 12.86 -9.59 12.85
CA SER A 88 12.82 -8.13 12.93
C SER A 88 11.90 -7.55 11.86
N GLN A 89 12.08 -8.00 10.62
CA GLN A 89 11.28 -7.60 9.46
C GLN A 89 9.80 -7.97 9.63
N SER A 90 9.52 -9.17 10.12
CA SER A 90 8.15 -9.65 10.37
C SER A 90 7.43 -8.80 11.41
N HIS A 91 8.15 -8.37 12.47
CA HIS A 91 7.61 -7.47 13.48
C HIS A 91 7.31 -6.08 12.92
N GLU A 92 8.24 -5.50 12.15
CA GLU A 92 8.02 -4.22 11.46
C GLU A 92 6.83 -4.30 10.49
N PHE A 93 6.78 -5.33 9.65
CA PHE A 93 5.71 -5.54 8.69
C PHE A 93 4.35 -5.63 9.39
N THR A 94 4.27 -6.37 10.50
CA THR A 94 3.04 -6.50 11.29
C THR A 94 2.59 -5.15 11.85
N ALA A 95 3.52 -4.33 12.37
CA ALA A 95 3.21 -2.98 12.82
C ALA A 95 2.71 -2.09 11.67
N LEU A 96 3.30 -2.19 10.48
CA LEU A 96 2.80 -1.49 9.29
C LEU A 96 1.39 -1.93 8.89
N MET A 97 1.05 -3.22 9.04
CA MET A 97 -0.30 -3.72 8.78
C MET A 97 -1.33 -3.18 9.78
N GLN A 98 -0.94 -2.97 11.04
CA GLN A 98 -1.81 -2.30 12.01
C GLN A 98 -2.06 -0.84 11.64
N ILE A 99 -1.02 -0.10 11.26
CA ILE A 99 -1.17 1.29 10.80
C ILE A 99 -2.03 1.35 9.53
N PHE A 100 -1.87 0.39 8.62
CA PHE A 100 -2.75 0.25 7.46
C PHE A 100 -4.21 0.09 7.90
N ASP A 101 -4.50 -0.81 8.85
CA ASP A 101 -5.86 -1.03 9.32
C ASP A 101 -6.46 0.25 9.94
N ASP A 102 -5.69 0.98 10.75
CA ASP A 102 -6.14 2.22 11.39
C ASP A 102 -6.34 3.38 10.38
N THR A 103 -5.52 3.43 9.34
CA THR A 103 -5.46 4.55 8.39
C THR A 103 -6.30 4.33 7.15
N LEU A 104 -6.48 3.09 6.70
CA LEU A 104 -6.98 2.79 5.35
C LEU A 104 -8.23 1.90 5.36
N SER A 105 -8.50 1.16 6.43
CA SER A 105 -9.77 0.43 6.55
C SER A 105 -10.91 1.40 6.89
N PRO A 106 -12.06 1.30 6.20
CA PRO A 106 -13.24 2.06 6.59
C PRO A 106 -13.78 1.48 7.92
N SER A 107 -13.91 2.35 8.92
CA SER A 107 -14.72 2.10 10.11
C SER A 107 -16.20 1.97 9.77
#